data_AF-A0A4R2ND92-F1
#
_entry.id   AF-A0A4R2ND92-F1
#
_cell.length_a   1.000
_cell.length_b   1.000
_cell.length_c   1.000
_cell.angle_alpha   90.00
_cell.angle_beta   90.00
_cell.angle_gamma   90.00
#
_symmetry.space_group_name_H-M   'P 1'
#
loop_
_entity.id
_entity.type
_entity.pdbx_description
1 polymer ?
#
loop_
_entity_poly.entity_id
_entity_poly.type
_entity_poly.pdbx_seq_one_letter_code
_entity_poly.pdbx_strand_id
1 'polypeptide(L)'
;MKKFFYLGSLWLALALSLLTGCSDNPENINPNAPLNAGNLNLVFVVSPDLTYQTPGDINPNTANLTPQGLNRSLLLATYLKNQVLGGENVNAIYALSPMTHLQTANDYPDMAAIGFIQQFALLNRDQRPLDKVGNTYTANSFPIHAAYTPATVPNGVAVPATFCTVCQGLDFKNTDANTQLVSGIIAKKTPGFHVFSAPWETIRALLVNINQQQGYALDLPTSFMGSNHVYAISITASGNANLVTYNSQLNPATSYPDLPLPVERAACTHLLQPSFKTSRIGGINGAVIPPNINKNQTVYIVRHAEAHPDANFVFENGNFVAAGQWRALDLGKSLNDKLVPAPNVVYSIDPAQSIANFGISYVRPSLTVLPYAIANKLPYKLASSFSLLVSPATAAESARQFFFNGGQFSNQVMLLGWESQRINPFLNALLDSYGGTEKERTWPGNDYDTIWTVRIDSVGNLTVENDLCEGIDSTKLPEMAPLF
;
A
#
# COMPACT_ATOMS: atom_id res chain seq x y z
N MET A 1 -25.89 56.51 -67.77
CA MET A 1 -26.40 55.97 -66.48
C MET A 1 -25.82 54.57 -66.25
N LYS A 2 -25.52 54.24 -64.99
CA LYS A 2 -25.09 52.94 -64.44
C LYS A 2 -23.57 52.63 -64.44
N LYS A 3 -22.89 53.16 -63.43
CA LYS A 3 -21.75 52.52 -62.74
C LYS A 3 -22.12 52.38 -61.26
N PHE A 4 -22.76 51.29 -60.85
CA PHE A 4 -22.92 50.90 -59.44
C PHE A 4 -23.37 49.44 -59.39
N PHE A 5 -22.44 48.48 -59.43
CA PHE A 5 -22.78 47.07 -59.17
C PHE A 5 -21.66 46.19 -58.60
N TYR A 6 -20.55 46.76 -58.10
CA TYR A 6 -19.43 45.95 -57.57
C TYR A 6 -19.13 46.10 -56.07
N LEU A 7 -19.86 46.92 -55.31
CA LEU A 7 -19.65 47.05 -53.86
C LEU A 7 -20.49 46.09 -52.99
N GLY A 8 -21.52 45.44 -53.55
CA GLY A 8 -22.42 44.57 -52.76
C GLY A 8 -21.87 43.18 -52.44
N SER A 9 -20.97 42.65 -53.28
CA SER A 9 -20.48 41.27 -53.13
C SER A 9 -19.35 41.15 -52.09
N LEU A 10 -18.66 42.24 -51.76
CA LEU A 10 -17.54 42.23 -50.81
C LEU A 10 -18.01 42.34 -49.35
N TRP A 11 -19.13 43.03 -49.10
CA TRP A 11 -19.74 43.14 -47.78
C TRP A 11 -20.49 41.87 -47.37
N LEU A 12 -21.05 41.12 -48.32
CA LEU A 12 -21.70 39.84 -48.03
C LEU A 12 -20.69 38.74 -47.67
N ALA A 13 -19.51 38.74 -48.29
CA ALA A 13 -18.43 37.81 -47.95
C ALA A 13 -17.80 38.13 -46.58
N LEU A 14 -17.70 39.41 -46.20
CA LEU A 14 -17.15 39.83 -44.90
C LEU A 14 -18.15 39.62 -43.74
N ALA A 15 -19.46 39.70 -44.02
CA ALA A 15 -20.50 39.41 -43.04
C ALA A 15 -20.66 37.90 -42.76
N LEU A 16 -20.40 37.02 -43.75
CA LEU A 16 -20.40 35.58 -43.54
C LEU A 16 -19.17 35.07 -42.75
N SER A 17 -18.04 35.80 -42.75
CA SER A 17 -16.88 35.46 -41.91
C SER A 17 -17.00 35.89 -40.45
N LEU A 18 -18.04 36.66 -40.09
CA LEU A 18 -18.29 37.12 -38.72
C LEU A 18 -19.40 36.31 -38.01
N LEU A 19 -19.96 35.29 -38.66
CA LEU A 19 -21.00 34.40 -38.13
C LEU A 19 -20.59 32.93 -38.00
N THR A 20 -19.31 32.60 -38.23
CA THR A 20 -18.74 31.33 -37.75
C THR A 20 -18.44 31.47 -36.27
N GLY A 21 -19.50 31.28 -35.48
CA GLY A 21 -19.43 31.20 -34.03
C GLY A 21 -18.46 30.13 -33.56
N CYS A 22 -18.00 30.38 -32.34
CA CYS A 22 -17.33 29.49 -31.40
C CYS A 22 -17.54 28.01 -31.72
N SER A 23 -16.52 27.39 -32.28
CA SER A 23 -16.22 25.99 -32.07
C SER A 23 -14.88 25.99 -31.37
N ASP A 24 -14.89 26.06 -30.04
CA ASP A 24 -13.77 25.56 -29.27
C ASP A 24 -13.62 24.09 -29.65
N ASN A 25 -12.74 23.82 -30.61
CA ASN A 25 -12.28 22.47 -30.89
C ASN A 25 -11.87 21.88 -29.53
N PRO A 26 -12.24 20.62 -29.21
CA PRO A 26 -11.60 19.95 -28.09
C PRO A 26 -10.11 20.05 -28.39
N GLU A 27 -9.37 20.69 -27.48
CA GLU A 27 -7.92 20.74 -27.55
C GLU A 27 -7.45 19.36 -27.95
N ASN A 28 -6.64 19.29 -29.00
CA ASN A 28 -6.07 18.04 -29.48
C ASN A 28 -5.11 17.58 -28.38
N ILE A 29 -5.65 16.93 -27.33
CA ILE A 29 -4.89 16.48 -26.17
C ILE A 29 -3.93 15.45 -26.74
N ASN A 30 -2.66 15.84 -26.83
CA ASN A 30 -1.60 14.89 -27.11
C ASN A 30 -1.69 13.81 -26.03
N PRO A 31 -2.02 12.54 -26.37
CA PRO A 31 -2.20 11.48 -25.37
C PRO A 31 -0.90 11.15 -24.61
N ASN A 32 0.22 11.78 -24.99
CA ASN A 32 1.50 11.70 -24.32
C ASN A 32 1.86 12.95 -23.51
N ALA A 33 1.00 13.98 -23.47
CA ALA A 33 1.24 15.17 -22.66
C ALA A 33 0.81 14.95 -21.20
N PRO A 34 1.57 15.48 -20.23
CA PRO A 34 1.12 15.54 -18.85
C PRO A 34 -0.20 16.29 -18.69
N LEU A 35 -0.98 15.87 -17.70
CA LEU A 35 -2.19 16.56 -17.28
C LEU A 35 -1.86 17.94 -16.68
N ASN A 36 -2.74 18.92 -16.88
CA ASN A 36 -2.56 20.27 -16.34
C ASN A 36 -2.88 20.28 -14.83
N ALA A 37 -1.91 20.64 -13.99
CA ALA A 37 -2.08 20.74 -12.53
C ALA A 37 -3.07 21.85 -12.09
N GLY A 38 -3.39 22.80 -12.97
CA GLY A 38 -4.44 23.80 -12.77
C GLY A 38 -5.86 23.24 -12.90
N ASN A 39 -6.02 22.01 -13.39
CA ASN A 39 -7.28 21.29 -13.43
C ASN A 39 -7.43 20.40 -12.19
N LEU A 40 -8.67 20.01 -11.88
CA LEU A 40 -8.92 18.86 -11.01
C LEU A 40 -8.74 17.58 -11.85
N ASN A 41 -7.77 16.75 -11.50
CA ASN A 41 -7.48 15.50 -12.20
C ASN A 41 -7.84 14.30 -11.34
N LEU A 42 -8.73 13.45 -11.84
CA LEU A 42 -9.05 12.15 -11.26
C LEU A 42 -8.34 11.08 -12.11
N VAL A 43 -7.29 10.45 -11.57
CA VAL A 43 -6.43 9.49 -12.28
C VAL A 43 -6.72 8.08 -11.77
N PHE A 44 -7.05 7.18 -12.67
CA PHE A 44 -7.48 5.82 -12.40
C PHE A 44 -6.45 4.82 -12.91
N VAL A 45 -5.76 4.17 -11.98
CA VAL A 45 -4.77 3.13 -12.20
C VAL A 45 -5.49 1.78 -12.06
N VAL A 46 -5.55 1.02 -13.14
CA VAL A 46 -6.20 -0.30 -13.12
C VAL A 46 -5.22 -1.34 -12.58
N SER A 47 -5.47 -1.82 -11.37
CA SER A 47 -4.69 -2.93 -10.81
C SER A 47 -5.17 -4.26 -11.39
N PRO A 48 -4.27 -5.22 -11.63
CA PRO A 48 -4.68 -6.54 -12.11
C PRO A 48 -5.40 -7.32 -11.00
N ASP A 49 -6.31 -8.21 -11.40
CA ASP A 49 -6.95 -9.20 -10.52
C ASP A 49 -7.07 -10.56 -11.24
N LEU A 50 -7.77 -11.53 -10.64
CA LEU A 50 -7.92 -12.88 -11.23
C LEU A 50 -8.69 -12.88 -12.57
N THR A 51 -9.55 -11.89 -12.81
CA THR A 51 -10.42 -11.81 -13.99
C THR A 51 -9.81 -10.94 -15.08
N TYR A 52 -9.21 -9.81 -14.70
CA TYR A 52 -8.67 -8.77 -15.57
C TYR A 52 -7.20 -8.52 -15.23
N GLN A 53 -6.31 -9.15 -16.00
CA GLN A 53 -4.88 -9.01 -15.83
C GLN A 53 -4.15 -9.10 -17.15
N THR A 54 -3.03 -8.38 -17.26
CA THR A 54 -2.05 -8.63 -18.32
C THR A 54 -1.30 -9.92 -17.99
N PRO A 55 -1.22 -10.90 -18.93
CA PRO A 55 -0.64 -12.20 -18.67
C PRO A 55 0.70 -12.15 -17.95
N GLY A 56 0.79 -12.91 -16.86
CA GLY A 56 2.00 -13.05 -16.06
C GLY A 56 2.07 -12.12 -14.86
N ASP A 57 1.16 -11.14 -14.70
CA ASP A 57 1.22 -10.19 -13.57
C ASP A 57 0.66 -10.75 -12.26
N ILE A 58 -0.23 -11.75 -12.31
CA ILE A 58 -0.96 -12.27 -11.13
C ILE A 58 -0.49 -13.66 -10.72
N ASN A 59 -0.28 -13.84 -9.42
CA ASN A 59 -0.23 -15.14 -8.76
C ASN A 59 -1.12 -15.10 -7.52
N PRO A 60 -2.19 -15.94 -7.44
CA PRO A 60 -3.11 -15.91 -6.32
C PRO A 60 -2.46 -16.22 -4.96
N ASN A 61 -1.36 -16.97 -4.94
CA ASN A 61 -0.73 -17.35 -3.68
C ASN A 61 0.04 -16.19 -3.03
N THR A 62 0.50 -15.22 -3.81
CA THR A 62 1.35 -14.10 -3.34
C THR A 62 0.56 -12.80 -3.18
N ALA A 63 -0.69 -12.91 -2.73
CA ALA A 63 -1.64 -11.80 -2.66
C ALA A 63 -1.82 -11.04 -3.99
N ASN A 64 -1.95 -11.81 -5.07
CA ASN A 64 -2.24 -11.35 -6.43
C ASN A 64 -1.12 -10.53 -7.11
N LEU A 65 0.16 -10.81 -6.85
CA LEU A 65 1.27 -10.25 -7.66
C LEU A 65 2.38 -11.26 -7.90
N THR A 66 2.81 -11.40 -9.15
CA THR A 66 4.09 -12.07 -9.49
C THR A 66 5.25 -11.09 -9.42
N PRO A 67 6.50 -11.58 -9.54
CA PRO A 67 7.65 -10.75 -9.87
C PRO A 67 7.44 -9.82 -11.08
N GLN A 68 6.76 -10.30 -12.12
CA GLN A 68 6.43 -9.49 -13.30
C GLN A 68 5.43 -8.37 -12.97
N GLY A 69 4.37 -8.68 -12.22
CA GLY A 69 3.39 -7.69 -11.78
C GLY A 69 4.02 -6.62 -10.89
N LEU A 70 4.94 -7.02 -9.99
CA LEU A 70 5.73 -6.09 -9.19
C LEU A 70 6.65 -5.21 -10.06
N ASN A 71 7.36 -5.78 -11.05
CA ASN A 71 8.13 -4.96 -12.00
C ASN A 71 7.25 -3.95 -12.74
N ARG A 72 6.05 -4.36 -13.16
CA ARG A 72 5.12 -3.44 -13.81
C ARG A 72 4.77 -2.28 -12.89
N SER A 73 4.43 -2.55 -11.63
CA SER A 73 4.04 -1.48 -10.70
C SER A 73 5.17 -0.50 -10.43
N LEU A 74 6.42 -0.98 -10.31
CA LEU A 74 7.60 -0.15 -10.12
C LEU A 74 7.83 0.78 -11.32
N LEU A 75 7.79 0.25 -12.54
CA LEU A 75 7.93 1.02 -13.78
C LEU A 75 6.75 1.99 -14.01
N LEU A 76 5.53 1.53 -13.72
CA LEU A 76 4.32 2.33 -13.87
C LEU A 76 4.34 3.52 -12.92
N ALA A 77 4.89 3.39 -11.71
CA ALA A 77 5.04 4.50 -10.79
C ALA A 77 5.90 5.64 -11.37
N THR A 78 7.05 5.32 -11.98
CA THR A 78 7.90 6.29 -12.69
C THR A 78 7.13 6.96 -13.83
N TYR A 79 6.39 6.17 -14.62
CA TYR A 79 5.55 6.67 -15.71
C TYR A 79 4.45 7.61 -15.21
N LEU A 80 3.71 7.25 -14.16
CA LEU A 80 2.67 8.07 -13.55
C LEU A 80 3.25 9.41 -13.08
N LYS A 81 4.36 9.38 -12.35
CA LYS A 81 5.00 10.59 -11.81
C LYS A 81 5.44 11.54 -12.93
N ASN A 82 6.08 11.02 -13.96
CA ASN A 82 6.73 11.85 -14.97
C ASN A 82 5.81 12.18 -16.16
N GLN A 83 5.12 11.19 -16.70
CA GLN A 83 4.36 11.33 -17.95
C GLN A 83 2.91 11.74 -17.72
N VAL A 84 2.29 11.30 -16.62
CA VAL A 84 0.89 11.66 -16.33
C VAL A 84 0.82 12.94 -15.52
N LEU A 85 1.61 13.05 -14.45
CA LEU A 85 1.62 14.22 -13.55
C LEU A 85 2.61 15.32 -13.95
N GLY A 86 3.54 15.06 -14.86
CA GLY A 86 4.54 16.07 -15.26
C GLY A 86 5.55 16.39 -14.16
N GLY A 87 5.78 15.48 -13.21
CA GLY A 87 6.64 15.67 -12.04
C GLY A 87 5.93 16.27 -10.82
N GLU A 88 4.67 16.70 -10.96
CA GLU A 88 3.89 17.31 -9.90
C GLU A 88 3.53 16.35 -8.77
N ASN A 89 3.24 16.90 -7.59
CA ASN A 89 2.84 16.11 -6.42
C ASN A 89 1.34 15.78 -6.45
N VAL A 90 0.96 14.66 -5.86
CA VAL A 90 -0.46 14.30 -5.66
C VAL A 90 -1.10 15.08 -4.51
N ASN A 91 -2.43 15.19 -4.57
CA ASN A 91 -3.27 15.64 -3.45
C ASN A 91 -3.76 14.46 -2.60
N ALA A 92 -4.04 13.31 -3.23
CA ALA A 92 -4.50 12.11 -2.52
C ALA A 92 -4.26 10.84 -3.34
N ILE A 93 -4.04 9.72 -2.64
CA ILE A 93 -3.95 8.38 -3.22
C ILE A 93 -4.96 7.48 -2.50
N TYR A 94 -5.79 6.79 -3.26
CA TYR A 94 -6.81 5.87 -2.79
C TYR A 94 -6.55 4.48 -3.36
N ALA A 95 -6.58 3.46 -2.51
CA ALA A 95 -6.50 2.07 -2.92
C ALA A 95 -7.81 1.34 -2.58
N LEU A 96 -8.06 0.26 -3.31
CA LEU A 96 -9.16 -0.67 -3.02
C LEU A 96 -9.13 -1.12 -1.56
N SER A 97 -10.29 -1.09 -0.91
CA SER A 97 -10.54 -1.55 0.43
C SER A 97 -11.87 -2.31 0.47
N PRO A 98 -11.96 -3.36 1.28
CA PRO A 98 -10.88 -3.91 2.08
C PRO A 98 -10.10 -4.97 1.34
N MET A 99 -8.78 -5.07 1.48
CA MET A 99 -7.97 -6.09 0.78
C MET A 99 -8.34 -7.54 1.14
N THR A 100 -9.12 -7.72 2.21
CA THR A 100 -9.73 -8.98 2.65
C THR A 100 -11.05 -9.33 1.95
N HIS A 101 -11.56 -8.47 1.06
CA HIS A 101 -12.87 -8.61 0.40
C HIS A 101 -12.98 -9.78 -0.57
N LEU A 102 -11.85 -10.28 -1.07
CA LEU A 102 -11.80 -11.50 -1.86
C LEU A 102 -11.34 -12.62 -0.94
N GLN A 103 -12.22 -13.60 -0.73
CA GLN A 103 -11.75 -14.97 -0.73
C GLN A 103 -11.22 -15.24 -2.15
N THR A 104 -10.00 -14.76 -2.43
CA THR A 104 -9.27 -15.08 -3.66
C THR A 104 -9.05 -16.60 -3.71
N ALA A 105 -8.51 -17.13 -4.80
CA ALA A 105 -8.12 -18.52 -4.83
C ALA A 105 -7.30 -18.87 -3.58
N ASN A 106 -7.81 -19.80 -2.77
CA ASN A 106 -7.23 -20.27 -1.49
C ASN A 106 -7.32 -19.30 -0.29
N ASP A 107 -8.31 -18.40 -0.24
CA ASP A 107 -8.58 -17.49 0.89
C ASP A 107 -7.40 -16.55 1.24
N TYR A 108 -6.68 -16.08 0.21
CA TYR A 108 -5.61 -15.08 0.34
C TYR A 108 -6.18 -13.66 0.12
N PRO A 109 -5.57 -12.61 0.68
CA PRO A 109 -5.96 -11.23 0.44
C PRO A 109 -5.61 -10.81 -0.99
N ASP A 110 -6.32 -9.80 -1.50
CA ASP A 110 -5.94 -9.10 -2.73
C ASP A 110 -5.19 -7.81 -2.38
N MET A 111 -3.86 -7.88 -2.46
CA MET A 111 -2.97 -6.74 -2.20
C MET A 111 -2.56 -6.03 -3.50
N ALA A 112 -3.05 -6.46 -4.67
CA ALA A 112 -2.59 -5.95 -5.95
C ALA A 112 -2.82 -4.44 -6.09
N ALA A 113 -4.00 -3.93 -5.71
CA ALA A 113 -4.34 -2.51 -5.81
C ALA A 113 -3.39 -1.60 -5.01
N ILE A 114 -3.12 -1.94 -3.76
CA ILE A 114 -2.22 -1.15 -2.91
C ILE A 114 -0.74 -1.38 -3.28
N GLY A 115 -0.36 -2.60 -3.65
CA GLY A 115 0.98 -2.92 -4.14
C GLY A 115 1.32 -2.23 -5.46
N PHE A 116 0.33 -2.04 -6.35
CA PHE A 116 0.52 -1.37 -7.64
C PHE A 116 0.83 0.13 -7.51
N ILE A 117 0.38 0.75 -6.41
CA ILE A 117 0.54 2.20 -6.19
C ILE A 117 1.57 2.54 -5.11
N GLN A 118 2.11 1.55 -4.39
CA GLN A 118 3.04 1.80 -3.29
C GLN A 118 4.27 2.59 -3.75
N GLN A 119 4.95 2.16 -4.82
CA GLN A 119 6.10 2.89 -5.33
C GLN A 119 5.74 4.33 -5.71
N PHE A 120 4.58 4.54 -6.35
CA PHE A 120 4.12 5.86 -6.72
C PHE A 120 3.87 6.75 -5.50
N ALA A 121 3.36 6.20 -4.40
CA ALA A 121 3.22 6.93 -3.14
C ALA A 121 4.57 7.44 -2.61
N LEU A 122 5.66 6.69 -2.81
CA LEU A 122 7.00 7.05 -2.35
C LEU A 122 7.74 8.02 -3.30
N LEU A 123 7.32 8.07 -4.57
CA LEU A 123 7.76 9.11 -5.52
C LEU A 123 7.07 10.47 -5.29
N ASN A 124 6.06 10.50 -4.42
CA ASN A 124 5.39 11.72 -3.99
C ASN A 124 5.81 12.12 -2.57
N ARG A 125 5.54 13.38 -2.22
CA ARG A 125 6.00 13.99 -0.97
C ARG A 125 4.83 14.37 -0.09
N ASP A 126 4.96 14.10 1.20
CA ASP A 126 4.01 14.53 2.22
C ASP A 126 4.72 15.37 3.27
N GLN A 127 4.07 16.45 3.71
CA GLN A 127 4.59 17.34 4.73
C GLN A 127 3.80 17.15 6.01
N ARG A 128 4.47 16.76 7.09
CA ARG A 128 3.85 16.50 8.39
C ARG A 128 4.42 17.37 9.48
N PRO A 129 3.61 17.79 10.46
CA PRO A 129 4.10 18.45 11.67
C PRO A 129 4.93 17.45 12.50
N LEU A 130 6.08 17.90 12.98
CA LEU A 130 6.92 17.18 13.94
C LEU A 130 6.65 17.61 15.39
N ASP A 131 6.06 18.78 15.60
CA ASP A 131 5.73 19.27 16.94
C ASP A 131 4.57 20.26 16.93
N LYS A 132 4.18 20.70 18.13
CA LYS A 132 3.10 21.67 18.36
C LYS A 132 3.51 23.13 18.06
N VAL A 133 4.79 23.39 17.82
CA VAL A 133 5.32 24.74 17.56
C VAL A 133 5.34 25.05 16.05
N GLY A 134 5.06 24.03 15.22
CA GLY A 134 4.87 24.17 13.78
C GLY A 134 6.06 23.71 12.95
N ASN A 135 7.06 23.06 13.54
CA ASN A 135 8.12 22.42 12.76
C ASN A 135 7.51 21.31 11.91
N THR A 136 7.96 21.19 10.66
CA THR A 136 7.47 20.18 9.72
C THR A 136 8.61 19.43 9.07
N TYR A 137 8.32 18.24 8.57
CA TYR A 137 9.21 17.45 7.73
C TYR A 137 8.50 17.10 6.43
N THR A 138 9.19 17.23 5.30
CA THR A 138 8.71 16.77 3.99
C THR A 138 9.45 15.51 3.60
N ALA A 139 8.74 14.38 3.56
CA ALA A 139 9.32 13.09 3.23
C ALA A 139 8.88 12.60 1.85
N ASN A 140 9.72 11.81 1.18
CA ASN A 140 9.33 10.97 0.05
C ASN A 140 8.50 9.78 0.55
N SER A 141 7.24 10.07 0.86
CA SER A 141 6.24 9.14 1.35
C SER A 141 4.89 9.84 1.32
N PHE A 142 3.92 9.31 0.59
CA PHE A 142 2.56 9.82 0.59
C PHE A 142 1.61 8.80 1.27
N PRO A 143 0.64 9.25 2.08
CA PRO A 143 -0.39 8.37 2.65
C PRO A 143 -1.20 7.67 1.56
N ILE A 144 -1.53 6.41 1.79
CA ILE A 144 -2.48 5.68 0.95
C ILE A 144 -3.76 5.53 1.74
N HIS A 145 -4.87 6.01 1.19
CA HIS A 145 -6.19 5.85 1.79
C HIS A 145 -6.70 4.44 1.47
N ALA A 146 -6.79 3.61 2.50
CA ALA A 146 -7.16 2.20 2.41
C ALA A 146 -8.12 1.76 3.53
N ALA A 147 -8.57 2.69 4.39
CA ALA A 147 -9.37 2.33 5.56
C ALA A 147 -10.78 1.86 5.18
N TYR A 148 -11.34 1.00 6.02
CA TYR A 148 -12.74 0.56 5.95
C TYR A 148 -13.73 1.71 6.00
N THR A 149 -14.87 1.52 5.35
CA THR A 149 -16.11 2.26 5.64
C THR A 149 -17.06 1.39 6.47
N PRO A 150 -18.00 1.99 7.25
CA PRO A 150 -18.87 1.22 8.15
C PRO A 150 -19.64 0.06 7.50
N ALA A 151 -20.10 0.23 6.27
CA ALA A 151 -20.89 -0.78 5.56
C ALA A 151 -20.07 -1.89 4.87
N THR A 152 -18.74 -1.80 4.88
CA THR A 152 -17.87 -2.59 3.98
C THR A 152 -16.96 -3.56 4.69
N VAL A 153 -16.98 -3.59 6.03
CA VAL A 153 -16.20 -4.56 6.83
C VAL A 153 -16.67 -5.99 6.51
N PRO A 154 -15.79 -6.90 6.02
CA PRO A 154 -16.14 -8.28 5.73
C PRO A 154 -16.39 -9.09 6.99
N ASN A 155 -17.14 -10.19 6.84
CA ASN A 155 -17.35 -11.12 7.94
C ASN A 155 -16.02 -11.70 8.44
N GLY A 156 -15.85 -11.79 9.76
CA GLY A 156 -14.64 -12.32 10.39
C GLY A 156 -13.47 -11.33 10.47
N VAL A 157 -13.62 -10.11 9.94
CA VAL A 157 -12.66 -9.02 10.12
C VAL A 157 -13.03 -8.20 11.35
N ALA A 158 -12.02 -7.72 12.07
CA ALA A 158 -12.20 -6.83 13.21
C ALA A 158 -12.81 -5.50 12.77
N VAL A 159 -13.96 -5.17 13.33
CA VAL A 159 -14.61 -3.87 13.09
C VAL A 159 -13.78 -2.78 13.77
N PRO A 160 -13.39 -1.71 13.06
CA PRO A 160 -12.70 -0.57 13.67
C PRO A 160 -13.53 0.04 14.81
N ALA A 161 -12.90 0.27 15.97
CA ALA A 161 -13.55 0.98 17.08
C ALA A 161 -13.93 2.42 16.70
N THR A 162 -13.17 3.02 15.78
CA THR A 162 -13.47 4.31 15.16
C THR A 162 -13.10 4.23 13.69
N PHE A 163 -14.07 4.52 12.82
CA PHE A 163 -13.83 4.55 11.37
C PHE A 163 -13.10 5.85 10.98
N CYS A 164 -12.05 5.71 10.17
CA CYS A 164 -11.30 6.84 9.64
C CYS A 164 -11.90 7.31 8.30
N THR A 165 -12.92 8.18 8.38
CA THR A 165 -13.63 8.67 7.19
C THR A 165 -12.72 9.48 6.25
N VAL A 166 -11.72 10.18 6.78
CA VAL A 166 -10.78 10.98 5.99
C VAL A 166 -9.71 10.14 5.28
N CYS A 167 -9.52 8.88 5.69
CA CYS A 167 -8.57 7.94 5.07
C CYS A 167 -9.24 6.70 4.47
N GLN A 168 -10.55 6.81 4.16
CA GLN A 168 -11.30 5.73 3.53
C GLN A 168 -10.71 5.36 2.17
N GLY A 169 -10.57 4.05 1.92
CA GLY A 169 -10.22 3.53 0.60
C GLY A 169 -11.41 3.48 -0.35
N LEU A 170 -11.19 2.88 -1.52
CA LEU A 170 -12.25 2.56 -2.48
C LEU A 170 -12.97 1.29 -2.05
N ASP A 171 -14.25 1.37 -1.72
CA ASP A 171 -15.09 0.22 -1.42
C ASP A 171 -15.15 -0.74 -2.61
N PHE A 172 -14.66 -1.96 -2.42
CA PHE A 172 -14.75 -3.01 -3.43
C PHE A 172 -16.18 -3.36 -3.84
N LYS A 173 -17.12 -3.40 -2.88
CA LYS A 173 -18.53 -3.70 -3.19
C LYS A 173 -19.14 -2.62 -4.08
N ASN A 174 -18.41 -1.53 -4.29
CA ASN A 174 -18.80 -0.40 -5.09
C ASN A 174 -20.19 0.10 -4.69
N THR A 175 -20.42 0.20 -3.38
CA THR A 175 -21.60 0.87 -2.85
C THR A 175 -21.55 2.37 -3.19
N ASP A 176 -22.59 3.11 -2.85
CA ASP A 176 -22.65 4.57 -3.04
C ASP A 176 -21.46 5.31 -2.37
N ALA A 177 -20.70 4.67 -1.48
CA ALA A 177 -19.53 5.25 -0.82
C ALA A 177 -18.45 5.74 -1.81
N ASN A 178 -18.11 4.97 -2.85
CA ASN A 178 -17.10 5.38 -3.84
C ASN A 178 -17.56 6.61 -4.62
N THR A 179 -18.82 6.59 -5.01
CA THR A 179 -19.43 7.67 -5.77
C THR A 179 -19.54 8.94 -4.91
N GLN A 180 -19.92 8.82 -3.63
CA GLN A 180 -19.93 9.94 -2.69
C GLN A 180 -18.53 10.51 -2.45
N LEU A 181 -17.51 9.66 -2.32
CA LEU A 181 -16.12 10.08 -2.19
C LEU A 181 -15.71 10.96 -3.38
N VAL A 182 -15.91 10.47 -4.60
CA VAL A 182 -15.50 11.21 -5.80
C VAL A 182 -16.34 12.46 -6.02
N SER A 183 -17.66 12.40 -5.81
CA SER A 183 -18.53 13.58 -5.89
C SER A 183 -18.11 14.65 -4.87
N GLY A 184 -17.67 14.25 -3.67
CA GLY A 184 -17.10 15.17 -2.69
C GLY A 184 -15.79 15.82 -3.13
N ILE A 185 -14.94 15.10 -3.87
CA ILE A 185 -13.71 15.64 -4.46
C ILE A 185 -14.06 16.66 -5.56
N ILE A 186 -14.96 16.30 -6.49
CA ILE A 186 -15.41 17.17 -7.59
C ILE A 186 -16.05 18.45 -7.05
N ALA A 187 -16.89 18.34 -6.02
CA ALA A 187 -17.56 19.49 -5.41
C ALA A 187 -16.59 20.51 -4.78
N LYS A 188 -15.44 20.06 -4.26
CA LYS A 188 -14.41 20.95 -3.71
C LYS A 188 -13.67 21.76 -4.77
N LYS A 189 -13.60 21.26 -6.01
CA LYS A 189 -12.92 21.90 -7.14
C LYS A 189 -11.46 22.31 -6.86
N THR A 190 -10.79 21.59 -5.97
CA THR A 190 -9.37 21.83 -5.66
C THR A 190 -8.53 21.33 -6.83
N PRO A 191 -7.72 22.19 -7.50
CA PRO A 191 -6.82 21.75 -8.56
C PRO A 191 -5.77 20.76 -8.05
N GLY A 192 -5.28 19.92 -8.96
CA GLY A 192 -4.23 18.93 -8.74
C GLY A 192 -4.68 17.51 -9.06
N PHE A 193 -4.14 16.52 -8.36
CA PHE A 193 -4.20 15.09 -8.74
C PHE A 193 -4.72 14.21 -7.60
N HIS A 194 -5.81 13.49 -7.88
CA HIS A 194 -6.34 12.43 -7.05
C HIS A 194 -6.16 11.10 -7.77
N VAL A 195 -5.42 10.17 -7.18
CA VAL A 195 -5.08 8.89 -7.82
C VAL A 195 -5.81 7.74 -7.16
N PHE A 196 -6.45 6.90 -7.97
CA PHE A 196 -7.32 5.80 -7.55
C PHE A 196 -6.76 4.49 -8.13
N SER A 197 -6.43 3.53 -7.27
CA SER A 197 -5.96 2.20 -7.66
C SER A 197 -6.98 1.14 -7.28
N ALA A 198 -7.56 0.46 -8.28
CA ALA A 198 -8.51 -0.62 -8.09
C ALA A 198 -8.62 -1.50 -9.34
N PRO A 199 -9.22 -2.70 -9.24
CA PRO A 199 -9.50 -3.56 -10.37
C PRO A 199 -10.43 -2.92 -11.40
N TRP A 200 -10.40 -3.47 -12.61
CA TRP A 200 -11.11 -2.93 -13.76
C TRP A 200 -12.60 -2.70 -13.51
N GLU A 201 -13.30 -3.63 -12.85
CA GLU A 201 -14.74 -3.50 -12.62
C GLU A 201 -15.07 -2.33 -11.70
N THR A 202 -14.31 -2.16 -10.61
CA THR A 202 -14.46 -1.02 -9.69
C THR A 202 -14.18 0.30 -10.40
N ILE A 203 -13.08 0.39 -11.18
CA ILE A 203 -12.74 1.60 -11.93
C ILE A 203 -13.78 1.91 -12.99
N ARG A 204 -14.21 0.92 -13.78
CA ARG A 204 -15.24 1.09 -14.82
C ARG A 204 -16.55 1.58 -14.22
N ALA A 205 -16.99 0.99 -13.12
CA ALA A 205 -18.22 1.40 -12.46
C ALA A 205 -18.12 2.84 -11.91
N LEU A 206 -16.96 3.21 -11.36
CA LEU A 206 -16.71 4.57 -10.88
C LEU A 206 -16.73 5.58 -12.03
N LEU A 207 -16.07 5.29 -13.16
CA LEU A 207 -16.11 6.12 -14.36
C LEU A 207 -17.54 6.33 -14.87
N VAL A 208 -18.34 5.26 -14.94
CA VAL A 208 -19.75 5.31 -15.34
C VAL A 208 -20.55 6.19 -14.39
N ASN A 209 -20.40 6.01 -13.08
CA ASN A 209 -21.12 6.79 -12.07
C ASN A 209 -20.76 8.27 -12.12
N ILE A 210 -19.48 8.62 -12.28
CA ILE A 210 -19.05 10.01 -12.44
C ILE A 210 -19.68 10.62 -13.69
N ASN A 211 -19.61 9.92 -14.82
CA ASN A 211 -20.11 10.42 -16.10
C ASN A 211 -21.62 10.68 -16.05
N GLN A 212 -22.37 9.78 -15.40
CA GLN A 212 -23.82 9.91 -15.22
C GLN A 212 -24.18 11.03 -14.24
N GLN A 213 -23.57 11.06 -13.05
CA GLN A 213 -23.95 12.02 -12.00
C GLN A 213 -23.53 13.46 -12.31
N GLN A 214 -22.39 13.64 -13.00
CA GLN A 214 -21.89 14.96 -13.35
C GLN A 214 -22.34 15.42 -14.74
N GLY A 215 -22.95 14.52 -15.54
CA GLY A 215 -23.46 14.84 -16.87
C GLY A 215 -22.39 15.19 -17.90
N TYR A 216 -21.17 14.66 -17.75
CA TYR A 216 -20.02 15.02 -18.59
C TYR A 216 -20.06 14.45 -20.02
N ALA A 217 -20.91 13.45 -20.29
CA ALA A 217 -21.03 12.80 -21.61
C ALA A 217 -19.69 12.30 -22.20
N LEU A 218 -18.80 11.80 -21.34
CA LEU A 218 -17.49 11.25 -21.71
C LEU A 218 -17.64 9.92 -22.47
N ASP A 219 -16.78 9.70 -23.47
CA ASP A 219 -16.64 8.42 -24.16
C ASP A 219 -15.82 7.45 -23.29
N LEU A 220 -16.50 6.54 -22.60
CA LEU A 220 -15.86 5.67 -21.60
C LEU A 220 -15.37 4.35 -22.21
N PRO A 221 -14.21 3.83 -21.76
CA PRO A 221 -13.74 2.51 -22.16
C PRO A 221 -14.73 1.41 -21.73
N THR A 222 -15.08 0.53 -22.66
CA THR A 222 -16.08 -0.52 -22.45
C THR A 222 -15.48 -1.87 -22.07
N SER A 223 -14.17 -2.04 -22.24
CA SER A 223 -13.44 -3.30 -21.97
C SER A 223 -12.08 -3.04 -21.33
N PHE A 224 -11.56 -4.06 -20.64
CA PHE A 224 -10.23 -4.02 -20.05
C PHE A 224 -9.16 -4.02 -21.17
N MET A 225 -8.34 -2.96 -21.20
CA MET A 225 -7.30 -2.80 -22.22
C MET A 225 -5.91 -3.29 -21.79
N GLY A 226 -5.79 -3.88 -20.59
CA GLY A 226 -4.51 -4.32 -20.02
C GLY A 226 -3.95 -3.36 -18.97
N SER A 227 -3.04 -3.87 -18.15
CA SER A 227 -2.46 -3.20 -16.96
C SER A 227 -1.52 -2.02 -17.27
N ASN A 228 -1.30 -1.71 -18.54
CA ASN A 228 -0.56 -0.52 -18.98
C ASN A 228 -1.44 0.73 -19.12
N HIS A 229 -2.76 0.56 -19.12
CA HIS A 229 -3.69 1.66 -19.35
C HIS A 229 -4.03 2.39 -18.06
N VAL A 230 -3.93 3.70 -18.12
CA VAL A 230 -4.32 4.63 -17.05
C VAL A 230 -5.33 5.60 -17.63
N TYR A 231 -6.45 5.78 -16.94
CA TYR A 231 -7.49 6.71 -17.35
C TYR A 231 -7.45 7.96 -16.49
N ALA A 232 -7.74 9.12 -17.06
CA ALA A 232 -7.82 10.34 -16.29
C ALA A 232 -9.02 11.19 -16.73
N ILE A 233 -9.84 11.63 -15.77
CA ILE A 233 -10.83 12.68 -16.00
C ILE A 233 -10.19 14.00 -15.55
N SER A 234 -9.91 14.89 -16.49
CA SER A 234 -9.38 16.23 -16.23
C SER A 234 -10.51 17.24 -16.32
N ILE A 235 -10.78 17.94 -15.22
CA ILE A 235 -11.87 18.90 -15.06
C ILE A 235 -11.27 20.30 -14.91
N THR A 236 -11.53 21.15 -15.90
CA THR A 236 -11.09 22.55 -15.91
C THR A 236 -11.78 23.38 -14.82
N ALA A 237 -11.24 24.55 -14.49
CA ALA A 237 -11.85 25.47 -13.53
C ALA A 237 -13.28 25.91 -13.91
N SER A 238 -13.61 25.95 -15.21
CA SER A 238 -14.97 26.21 -15.71
C SER A 238 -15.92 25.02 -15.58
N GLY A 239 -15.42 23.84 -15.20
CA GLY A 239 -16.19 22.61 -15.02
C GLY A 239 -16.25 21.70 -16.26
N ASN A 240 -15.56 22.06 -17.35
CA ASN A 240 -15.48 21.19 -18.53
C ASN A 240 -14.58 19.99 -18.23
N ALA A 241 -15.09 18.78 -18.45
CA ALA A 241 -14.38 17.53 -18.20
C ALA A 241 -13.99 16.84 -19.51
N ASN A 242 -12.78 16.29 -19.56
CA ASN A 242 -12.30 15.46 -20.65
C ASN A 242 -11.74 14.14 -20.09
N LEU A 243 -11.97 13.04 -20.81
CA LEU A 243 -11.31 11.77 -20.54
C LEU A 243 -10.03 11.68 -21.36
N VAL A 244 -8.91 11.42 -20.69
CA VAL A 244 -7.61 11.13 -21.29
C VAL A 244 -7.26 9.68 -20.97
N THR A 245 -6.77 8.95 -21.97
CA THR A 245 -6.27 7.58 -21.80
C THR A 245 -4.78 7.54 -22.11
N TYR A 246 -4.01 7.09 -21.13
CA TYR A 246 -2.58 6.84 -21.27
C TYR A 246 -2.32 5.36 -21.44
N ASN A 247 -1.31 5.01 -22.24
CA ASN A 247 -0.78 3.66 -22.35
C ASN A 247 0.74 3.72 -22.14
N SER A 248 1.20 3.16 -21.03
CA SER A 248 2.62 3.19 -20.66
C SER A 248 3.52 2.33 -21.54
N GLN A 249 2.95 1.42 -22.35
CA GLN A 249 3.66 0.49 -23.23
C GLN A 249 4.73 -0.37 -22.50
N LEU A 250 4.58 -0.56 -21.19
CA LEU A 250 5.56 -1.30 -20.39
C LEU A 250 5.55 -2.80 -20.73
N ASN A 251 6.75 -3.37 -20.81
CA ASN A 251 7.01 -4.79 -20.96
C ASN A 251 7.98 -5.27 -19.86
N PRO A 252 7.50 -5.47 -18.62
CA PRO A 252 8.33 -5.80 -17.47
C PRO A 252 8.98 -7.19 -17.56
N ALA A 253 10.13 -7.35 -16.91
CA ALA A 253 10.79 -8.65 -16.78
C ALA A 253 9.97 -9.62 -15.92
N THR A 254 10.11 -10.93 -16.19
CA THR A 254 9.44 -12.00 -15.44
C THR A 254 10.18 -12.39 -14.15
N SER A 255 11.45 -11.98 -14.01
CA SER A 255 12.25 -12.14 -12.80
C SER A 255 11.84 -11.14 -11.72
N TYR A 256 12.31 -11.33 -10.49
CA TYR A 256 12.16 -10.33 -9.43
C TYR A 256 12.96 -9.06 -9.79
N PRO A 257 12.46 -7.84 -9.47
CA PRO A 257 13.16 -6.60 -9.77
C PRO A 257 14.56 -6.56 -9.15
N ASP A 258 15.56 -6.24 -9.99
CA ASP A 258 16.88 -5.87 -9.51
C ASP A 258 16.85 -4.41 -9.04
N LEU A 259 17.34 -4.15 -7.84
CA LEU A 259 17.47 -2.79 -7.34
C LEU A 259 18.48 -2.00 -8.18
N PRO A 260 18.20 -0.73 -8.49
CA PRO A 260 19.08 0.08 -9.36
C PRO A 260 20.44 0.39 -8.73
N LEU A 261 20.56 0.25 -7.41
CA LEU A 261 21.80 0.33 -6.65
C LEU A 261 21.87 -0.82 -5.63
N PRO A 262 23.08 -1.29 -5.26
CA PRO A 262 23.21 -2.28 -4.20
C PRO A 262 22.77 -1.71 -2.84
N VAL A 263 22.08 -2.54 -2.05
CA VAL A 263 21.80 -2.24 -0.64
C VAL A 263 23.02 -2.62 0.20
N GLU A 264 23.55 -1.64 0.92
CA GLU A 264 24.68 -1.79 1.83
C GLU A 264 24.36 -2.72 2.99
N ARG A 265 25.36 -3.53 3.38
CA ARG A 265 25.20 -4.58 4.39
C ARG A 265 25.80 -4.16 5.71
N ALA A 266 25.14 -4.54 6.80
CA ALA A 266 25.63 -4.38 8.16
C ALA A 266 25.82 -5.74 8.84
N ALA A 267 26.77 -5.80 9.78
CA ALA A 267 26.89 -6.93 10.68
C ALA A 267 25.77 -6.94 11.72
N CYS A 268 25.39 -8.13 12.19
CA CYS A 268 24.49 -8.27 13.33
C CYS A 268 25.23 -7.89 14.61
N THR A 269 25.11 -6.64 15.05
CA THR A 269 25.89 -6.14 16.21
C THR A 269 25.14 -6.21 17.53
N HIS A 270 23.81 -6.32 17.51
CA HIS A 270 22.94 -6.28 18.71
C HIS A 270 23.13 -5.02 19.57
N LEU A 271 23.59 -3.90 18.97
CA LEU A 271 23.84 -2.65 19.70
C LEU A 271 22.54 -1.93 20.09
N LEU A 272 21.54 -1.95 19.20
CA LEU A 272 20.24 -1.31 19.46
C LEU A 272 19.34 -2.22 20.30
N GLN A 273 19.26 -3.50 19.93
CA GLN A 273 18.60 -4.54 20.69
C GLN A 273 19.64 -5.52 21.22
N PRO A 274 19.93 -5.51 22.54
CA PRO A 274 20.80 -6.50 23.15
C PRO A 274 20.36 -7.93 22.82
N SER A 275 21.32 -8.83 22.65
CA SER A 275 21.04 -10.25 22.44
C SER A 275 20.19 -10.77 23.58
N PHE A 276 19.19 -11.54 23.21
CA PHE A 276 18.24 -12.16 24.09
C PHE A 276 17.96 -13.57 23.61
N LYS A 277 17.93 -14.48 24.58
CA LYS A 277 17.47 -15.84 24.40
C LYS A 277 16.86 -16.32 25.69
N THR A 278 15.65 -16.87 25.61
CA THR A 278 14.99 -17.50 26.75
C THR A 278 14.24 -18.73 26.29
N SER A 279 14.16 -19.73 27.17
CA SER A 279 13.38 -20.95 26.94
C SER A 279 12.39 -21.18 28.08
N ARG A 280 11.23 -21.75 27.75
CA ARG A 280 10.21 -22.22 28.70
C ARG A 280 9.95 -23.69 28.41
N ILE A 281 10.43 -24.53 29.32
CA ILE A 281 10.31 -26.00 29.21
C ILE A 281 9.28 -26.47 30.22
N GLY A 282 8.27 -27.21 29.76
CA GLY A 282 7.19 -27.69 30.62
C GLY A 282 7.70 -28.46 31.84
N GLY A 283 7.27 -28.05 33.03
CA GLY A 283 7.66 -28.67 34.30
C GLY A 283 9.01 -28.20 34.87
N ILE A 284 9.75 -27.34 34.16
CA ILE A 284 11.01 -26.77 34.65
C ILE A 284 10.77 -25.35 35.17
N ASN A 285 11.28 -25.05 36.37
CA ASN A 285 11.19 -23.71 36.99
C ASN A 285 9.77 -23.13 37.05
N GLY A 286 8.77 -23.99 37.24
CA GLY A 286 7.35 -23.59 37.30
C GLY A 286 6.71 -23.28 35.94
N ALA A 287 7.43 -23.45 34.83
CA ALA A 287 6.86 -23.21 33.51
C ALA A 287 5.79 -24.27 33.16
N VAL A 288 4.64 -23.79 32.70
CA VAL A 288 3.51 -24.64 32.28
C VAL A 288 3.28 -24.43 30.80
N ILE A 289 3.22 -25.52 30.03
CA ILE A 289 2.89 -25.43 28.60
C ILE A 289 1.41 -25.04 28.48
N PRO A 290 1.07 -23.93 27.81
CA PRO A 290 -0.31 -23.53 27.62
C PRO A 290 -1.12 -24.63 26.92
N PRO A 291 -2.39 -24.85 27.31
CA PRO A 291 -3.23 -25.82 26.64
C PRO A 291 -3.42 -25.43 25.16
N ASN A 292 -3.39 -26.43 24.29
CA ASN A 292 -3.57 -26.29 22.84
C ASN A 292 -2.57 -25.34 22.16
N ILE A 293 -1.36 -25.17 22.72
CA ILE A 293 -0.28 -24.49 22.02
C ILE A 293 0.06 -25.22 20.72
N ASN A 294 0.41 -24.49 19.67
CA ASN A 294 0.95 -25.06 18.44
C ASN A 294 2.24 -25.85 18.70
N LYS A 295 2.53 -26.83 17.86
CA LYS A 295 3.74 -27.68 17.94
C LYS A 295 4.53 -27.62 16.64
N ASN A 296 5.85 -27.83 16.72
CA ASN A 296 6.75 -27.73 15.56
C ASN A 296 6.58 -26.43 14.78
N GLN A 297 6.47 -25.31 15.50
CA GLN A 297 6.22 -24.00 14.90
C GLN A 297 7.49 -23.15 14.97
N THR A 298 7.76 -22.39 13.91
CA THR A 298 8.75 -21.30 13.94
C THR A 298 8.12 -20.02 13.41
N VAL A 299 8.31 -18.90 14.10
CA VAL A 299 7.84 -17.57 13.68
C VAL A 299 9.01 -16.62 13.70
N TYR A 300 9.37 -16.10 12.53
CA TYR A 300 10.30 -14.98 12.38
C TYR A 300 9.49 -13.69 12.32
N ILE A 301 9.87 -12.70 13.11
CA ILE A 301 9.15 -11.43 13.20
C ILE A 301 10.11 -10.31 12.81
N VAL A 302 9.72 -9.58 11.78
CA VAL A 302 10.39 -8.36 11.32
C VAL A 302 9.50 -7.15 11.59
N ARG A 303 10.12 -6.02 11.92
CA ARG A 303 9.42 -4.74 11.99
C ARG A 303 9.10 -4.26 10.57
N HIS A 304 8.07 -3.43 10.42
CA HIS A 304 7.91 -2.60 9.23
C HIS A 304 9.19 -1.82 8.87
N ALA A 305 9.36 -1.50 7.59
CA ALA A 305 10.51 -0.75 7.09
C ALA A 305 10.57 0.70 7.59
N GLU A 306 11.65 1.41 7.28
CA GLU A 306 11.95 2.79 7.67
C GLU A 306 10.75 3.71 7.42
N ALA A 307 10.19 4.27 8.49
CA ALA A 307 8.98 5.10 8.43
C ALA A 307 9.17 6.53 8.94
N HIS A 308 10.26 6.79 9.65
CA HIS A 308 10.51 8.08 10.26
C HIS A 308 11.87 8.61 9.78
N PRO A 309 11.88 9.64 8.93
CA PRO A 309 13.10 10.25 8.43
C PRO A 309 13.68 11.29 9.41
N ASP A 310 12.92 11.66 10.45
CA ASP A 310 13.35 12.59 11.48
C ASP A 310 14.01 11.88 12.67
N ALA A 311 14.99 12.53 13.30
CA ALA A 311 15.80 11.95 14.37
C ALA A 311 15.00 11.58 15.63
N ASN A 312 13.80 12.14 15.81
CA ASN A 312 12.94 11.90 16.98
C ASN A 312 11.82 10.89 16.70
N PHE A 313 11.76 10.33 15.49
CA PHE A 313 10.77 9.35 15.06
C PHE A 313 9.32 9.83 15.18
N VAL A 314 9.06 11.11 14.89
CA VAL A 314 7.73 11.74 15.05
C VAL A 314 6.93 11.77 13.76
N PHE A 315 7.58 11.84 12.59
CA PHE A 315 6.89 11.83 11.31
C PHE A 315 6.00 10.59 11.20
N GLU A 316 4.70 10.78 10.95
CA GLU A 316 3.75 9.67 10.87
C GLU A 316 2.68 10.00 9.82
N ASN A 317 2.57 9.13 8.83
CA ASN A 317 1.61 9.24 7.73
C ASN A 317 0.97 7.89 7.37
N GLY A 318 1.26 6.84 8.14
CA GLY A 318 0.75 5.48 7.98
C GLY A 318 1.55 4.60 7.04
N ASN A 319 2.44 5.19 6.23
CA ASN A 319 3.29 4.51 5.26
C ASN A 319 4.75 4.47 5.75
N PHE A 320 5.62 3.75 5.02
CA PHE A 320 7.06 3.86 5.18
C PHE A 320 7.61 4.93 4.22
N VAL A 321 8.85 5.38 4.43
CA VAL A 321 9.53 6.36 3.57
C VAL A 321 10.32 5.68 2.46
N ALA A 322 10.77 6.46 1.47
CA ALA A 322 11.58 6.00 0.36
C ALA A 322 12.77 5.09 0.75
N ALA A 323 13.50 5.39 1.83
CA ALA A 323 14.53 4.51 2.38
C ALA A 323 13.98 3.09 2.70
N GLY A 324 12.78 3.02 3.25
CA GLY A 324 12.09 1.76 3.57
C GLY A 324 11.71 0.94 2.35
N GLN A 325 11.55 1.55 1.17
CA GLN A 325 11.32 0.81 -0.07
C GLN A 325 12.53 -0.02 -0.47
N TRP A 326 13.74 0.51 -0.29
CA TRP A 326 14.97 -0.22 -0.56
C TRP A 326 15.06 -1.46 0.33
N ARG A 327 14.78 -1.30 1.63
CA ARG A 327 14.71 -2.42 2.58
C ARG A 327 13.65 -3.44 2.16
N ALA A 328 12.41 -3.01 1.95
CA ALA A 328 11.29 -3.89 1.61
C ALA A 328 11.55 -4.72 0.35
N LEU A 329 12.06 -4.10 -0.71
CA LEU A 329 12.39 -4.80 -1.97
C LEU A 329 13.59 -5.76 -1.81
N ASP A 330 14.56 -5.42 -0.96
CA ASP A 330 15.76 -6.23 -0.75
C ASP A 330 15.54 -7.40 0.24
N LEU A 331 14.44 -7.43 1.01
CA LEU A 331 14.16 -8.51 1.97
C LEU A 331 14.24 -9.90 1.36
N GLY A 332 13.73 -10.08 0.13
CA GLY A 332 13.79 -11.34 -0.61
C GLY A 332 15.21 -11.89 -0.72
N LYS A 333 16.19 -11.00 -0.92
CA LYS A 333 17.62 -11.33 -0.99
C LYS A 333 18.26 -11.40 0.39
N SER A 334 17.97 -10.44 1.26
CA SER A 334 18.55 -10.33 2.61
C SER A 334 18.29 -11.54 3.49
N LEU A 335 17.11 -12.16 3.34
CA LEU A 335 16.62 -13.19 4.25
C LEU A 335 16.76 -14.62 3.72
N ASN A 336 17.02 -14.81 2.42
CA ASN A 336 16.92 -16.11 1.74
C ASN A 336 17.70 -17.25 2.45
N ASP A 337 18.92 -16.97 2.89
CA ASP A 337 19.80 -17.96 3.53
C ASP A 337 19.89 -17.82 5.06
N LYS A 338 19.18 -16.83 5.63
CA LYS A 338 19.25 -16.54 7.08
C LYS A 338 18.17 -17.24 7.89
N LEU A 339 17.01 -17.48 7.27
CA LEU A 339 15.87 -18.08 7.95
C LEU A 339 15.93 -19.60 7.79
N VAL A 340 16.35 -20.30 8.85
CA VAL A 340 16.47 -21.77 8.86
C VAL A 340 15.65 -22.36 10.01
N PRO A 341 14.56 -23.10 9.73
CA PRO A 341 14.04 -23.45 8.40
C PRO A 341 13.46 -22.24 7.66
N ALA A 342 13.35 -22.35 6.33
CA ALA A 342 12.78 -21.32 5.47
C ALA A 342 11.26 -21.17 5.70
N PRO A 343 10.72 -19.94 5.68
CA PRO A 343 9.28 -19.70 5.77
C PRO A 343 8.48 -20.40 4.67
N ASN A 344 7.32 -20.94 5.03
CA ASN A 344 6.34 -21.50 4.10
C ASN A 344 5.07 -20.63 3.97
N VAL A 345 4.94 -19.58 4.78
CA VAL A 345 3.87 -18.58 4.73
C VAL A 345 4.34 -17.24 5.28
N VAL A 346 3.79 -16.16 4.72
CA VAL A 346 4.00 -14.78 5.19
C VAL A 346 2.70 -14.25 5.77
N TYR A 347 2.79 -13.63 6.93
CA TYR A 347 1.69 -12.91 7.57
C TYR A 347 2.06 -11.45 7.76
N SER A 348 1.05 -10.59 7.72
CA SER A 348 1.15 -9.24 8.25
C SER A 348 -0.22 -8.75 8.74
N ILE A 349 -0.28 -7.50 9.13
CA ILE A 349 -1.49 -6.83 9.60
C ILE A 349 -2.34 -6.43 8.41
N ASP A 350 -3.65 -6.35 8.63
CA ASP A 350 -4.57 -5.81 7.65
C ASP A 350 -4.35 -4.28 7.42
N PRO A 351 -3.97 -3.84 6.19
CA PRO A 351 -3.69 -2.44 5.87
C PRO A 351 -4.91 -1.52 5.95
N ALA A 352 -6.13 -2.07 5.99
CA ALA A 352 -7.36 -1.30 6.13
C ALA A 352 -7.64 -0.90 7.60
N GLN A 353 -6.85 -1.39 8.55
CA GLN A 353 -6.80 -0.81 9.90
C GLN A 353 -6.22 0.61 9.82
N SER A 354 -6.74 1.53 10.64
CA SER A 354 -6.39 2.96 10.57
C SER A 354 -6.14 3.56 11.94
N ILE A 355 -5.15 4.46 12.01
CA ILE A 355 -4.93 5.27 13.20
C ILE A 355 -5.84 6.49 13.09
N ALA A 356 -7.12 6.30 13.43
CA ALA A 356 -8.18 7.27 13.17
C ALA A 356 -7.88 8.68 13.72
N ASN A 357 -7.24 8.78 14.88
CA ASN A 357 -6.85 10.07 15.50
C ASN A 357 -5.84 10.87 14.66
N PHE A 358 -5.06 10.20 13.81
CA PHE A 358 -4.13 10.82 12.88
C PHE A 358 -4.70 10.94 11.46
N GLY A 359 -5.88 10.37 11.20
CA GLY A 359 -6.52 10.41 9.89
C GLY A 359 -5.75 9.63 8.82
N ILE A 360 -5.14 8.49 9.17
CA ILE A 360 -4.25 7.72 8.29
C ILE A 360 -4.57 6.22 8.32
N SER A 361 -4.47 5.56 7.17
CA SER A 361 -4.48 4.09 7.07
C SER A 361 -3.11 3.54 7.44
N TYR A 362 -3.07 2.33 7.98
CA TYR A 362 -1.85 1.76 8.57
C TYR A 362 -1.26 0.67 7.68
N VAL A 363 -0.60 1.08 6.60
CA VAL A 363 -0.27 0.20 5.47
C VAL A 363 1.15 -0.37 5.52
N ARG A 364 2.06 0.27 6.27
CA ARG A 364 3.50 -0.03 6.19
C ARG A 364 3.91 -1.46 6.54
N PRO A 365 3.37 -2.16 7.56
CA PRO A 365 3.92 -3.47 7.90
C PRO A 365 3.61 -4.52 6.84
N SER A 366 2.42 -4.47 6.23
CA SER A 366 2.05 -5.40 5.17
C SER A 366 2.83 -5.15 3.89
N LEU A 367 3.00 -3.88 3.51
CA LEU A 367 3.79 -3.53 2.34
C LEU A 367 5.30 -3.78 2.52
N THR A 368 5.80 -3.89 3.76
CA THR A 368 7.20 -4.24 4.02
C THR A 368 7.53 -5.67 3.58
N VAL A 369 6.66 -6.64 3.89
CA VAL A 369 6.93 -8.07 3.64
C VAL A 369 6.26 -8.62 2.38
N LEU A 370 5.39 -7.84 1.73
CA LEU A 370 4.78 -8.22 0.45
C LEU A 370 5.84 -8.57 -0.63
N PRO A 371 6.91 -7.78 -0.85
CA PRO A 371 7.92 -8.12 -1.85
C PRO A 371 8.67 -9.43 -1.52
N TYR A 372 8.93 -9.71 -0.24
CA TYR A 372 9.53 -10.99 0.18
C TYR A 372 8.65 -12.19 -0.21
N ALA A 373 7.33 -12.10 -0.01
CA ALA A 373 6.40 -13.16 -0.39
C ALA A 373 6.38 -13.36 -1.92
N ILE A 374 6.41 -12.27 -2.69
CA ILE A 374 6.48 -12.30 -4.16
C ILE A 374 7.79 -12.96 -4.62
N ALA A 375 8.93 -12.56 -4.07
CA ALA A 375 10.25 -13.10 -4.40
C ALA A 375 10.33 -14.62 -4.20
N ASN A 376 9.76 -15.09 -3.09
CA ASN A 376 9.82 -16.49 -2.67
C ASN A 376 8.58 -17.32 -3.06
N LYS A 377 7.63 -16.72 -3.79
CA LYS A 377 6.37 -17.36 -4.22
C LYS A 377 5.57 -17.96 -3.06
N LEU A 378 5.56 -17.28 -1.91
CA LEU A 378 4.94 -17.77 -0.69
C LEU A 378 3.48 -17.31 -0.55
N PRO A 379 2.62 -18.16 0.05
CA PRO A 379 1.34 -17.76 0.63
C PRO A 379 1.46 -16.47 1.45
N TYR A 380 0.65 -15.45 1.12
CA TYR A 380 0.58 -14.21 1.88
C TYR A 380 -0.78 -14.08 2.58
N LYS A 381 -0.81 -13.77 3.87
CA LYS A 381 -2.04 -13.69 4.67
C LYS A 381 -2.07 -12.45 5.56
N LEU A 382 -3.27 -12.00 5.91
CA LEU A 382 -3.50 -10.89 6.83
C LEU A 382 -4.09 -11.39 8.15
N ALA A 383 -3.53 -10.93 9.26
CA ALA A 383 -4.16 -11.02 10.58
C ALA A 383 -5.24 -9.92 10.67
N SER A 384 -6.45 -10.25 10.22
CA SER A 384 -7.57 -9.30 10.13
C SER A 384 -8.66 -9.50 11.19
N SER A 385 -8.68 -10.63 11.90
CA SER A 385 -9.74 -10.96 12.88
C SER A 385 -9.62 -10.21 14.20
N PHE A 386 -8.53 -9.46 14.41
CA PHE A 386 -8.32 -8.60 15.56
C PHE A 386 -7.59 -7.31 15.14
N SER A 387 -7.72 -6.26 15.96
CA SER A 387 -7.09 -4.97 15.71
C SER A 387 -5.76 -4.86 16.45
N LEU A 388 -4.74 -4.29 15.80
CA LEU A 388 -3.52 -3.83 16.48
C LEU A 388 -3.61 -2.41 16.98
N LEU A 389 -4.66 -1.69 16.62
CA LEU A 389 -4.85 -0.27 16.93
C LEU A 389 -5.75 -0.10 18.16
N VAL A 390 -5.53 -0.98 19.14
CA VAL A 390 -6.11 -0.97 20.48
C VAL A 390 -4.99 -0.85 21.52
N SER A 391 -5.29 -1.07 22.81
CA SER A 391 -4.24 -1.06 23.84
C SER A 391 -3.16 -2.12 23.52
N PRO A 392 -1.86 -1.87 23.82
CA PRO A 392 -0.80 -2.83 23.57
C PRO A 392 -1.08 -4.22 24.16
N ALA A 393 -1.60 -4.28 25.40
CA ALA A 393 -1.92 -5.53 26.08
C ALA A 393 -3.05 -6.31 25.39
N THR A 394 -4.12 -5.62 24.96
CA THR A 394 -5.22 -6.25 24.22
C THR A 394 -4.74 -6.80 22.88
N ALA A 395 -4.00 -6.00 22.12
CA ALA A 395 -3.45 -6.42 20.82
C ALA A 395 -2.49 -7.60 20.98
N ALA A 396 -1.64 -7.59 22.01
CA ALA A 396 -0.70 -8.66 22.33
C ALA A 396 -1.42 -9.97 22.65
N GLU A 397 -2.45 -9.94 23.49
CA GLU A 397 -3.22 -11.14 23.83
C GLU A 397 -3.95 -11.71 22.61
N SER A 398 -4.58 -10.86 21.79
CA SER A 398 -5.22 -11.31 20.55
C SER A 398 -4.21 -11.91 19.56
N ALA A 399 -3.04 -11.28 19.39
CA ALA A 399 -1.98 -11.80 18.53
C ALA A 399 -1.43 -13.13 19.06
N ARG A 400 -1.21 -13.25 20.36
CA ARG A 400 -0.77 -14.48 21.03
C ARG A 400 -1.76 -15.62 20.79
N GLN A 401 -3.05 -15.38 21.05
CA GLN A 401 -4.09 -16.37 20.82
C GLN A 401 -4.16 -16.78 19.34
N PHE A 402 -4.10 -15.82 18.43
CA PHE A 402 -4.15 -16.09 17.00
C PHE A 402 -2.96 -16.94 16.55
N PHE A 403 -1.73 -16.52 16.80
CA PHE A 403 -0.54 -17.16 16.21
C PHE A 403 -0.08 -18.41 16.95
N PHE A 404 -0.39 -18.58 18.24
CA PHE A 404 0.22 -19.62 19.06
C PHE A 404 -0.76 -20.63 19.69
N ASN A 405 -2.07 -20.35 19.70
CA ASN A 405 -3.07 -21.25 20.29
C ASN A 405 -3.98 -21.91 19.23
N GLY A 406 -4.62 -23.01 19.62
CA GLY A 406 -5.66 -23.68 18.82
C GLY A 406 -5.14 -24.71 17.83
N GLY A 407 -3.83 -24.94 17.76
CA GLY A 407 -3.22 -25.96 16.90
C GLY A 407 -3.12 -25.59 15.40
N GLN A 408 -3.78 -24.51 14.97
CA GLN A 408 -3.90 -24.09 13.57
C GLN A 408 -2.56 -23.91 12.85
N PHE A 409 -1.53 -23.45 13.57
CA PHE A 409 -0.21 -23.18 12.99
C PHE A 409 0.86 -24.20 13.39
N SER A 410 0.45 -25.38 13.83
CA SER A 410 1.40 -26.47 14.06
C SER A 410 2.05 -26.90 12.74
N ASN A 411 3.35 -27.22 12.79
CA ASN A 411 4.18 -27.55 11.62
C ASN A 411 4.35 -26.41 10.60
N GLN A 412 4.14 -25.15 11.01
CA GLN A 412 4.33 -23.97 10.15
C GLN A 412 5.61 -23.22 10.46
N VAL A 413 6.20 -22.63 9.42
CA VAL A 413 7.35 -21.71 9.52
C VAL A 413 6.93 -20.39 8.91
N MET A 414 6.76 -19.36 9.72
CA MET A 414 6.12 -18.12 9.29
C MET A 414 7.11 -16.95 9.31
N LEU A 415 7.03 -16.08 8.31
CA LEU A 415 7.55 -14.72 8.40
C LEU A 415 6.40 -13.77 8.73
N LEU A 416 6.56 -12.94 9.76
CA LEU A 416 5.59 -11.97 10.23
C LEU A 416 6.15 -10.56 10.07
N GLY A 417 5.55 -9.74 9.20
CA GLY A 417 5.80 -8.30 9.15
C GLY A 417 4.87 -7.56 10.12
N TRP A 418 5.43 -6.86 11.11
CA TRP A 418 4.66 -6.36 12.26
C TRP A 418 4.96 -4.91 12.64
N GLU A 419 4.16 -4.39 13.57
CA GLU A 419 4.36 -3.07 14.15
C GLU A 419 5.31 -3.12 15.35
N SER A 420 6.35 -2.28 15.34
CA SER A 420 7.42 -2.24 16.36
C SER A 420 6.94 -2.21 17.80
N GLN A 421 6.05 -1.28 18.13
CA GLN A 421 5.51 -1.09 19.48
C GLN A 421 4.56 -2.23 19.89
N ARG A 422 4.20 -3.13 18.97
CA ARG A 422 3.41 -4.34 19.24
C ARG A 422 4.24 -5.61 19.36
N ILE A 423 5.49 -5.64 18.88
CA ILE A 423 6.31 -6.87 18.91
C ILE A 423 6.63 -7.29 20.35
N ASN A 424 7.17 -6.38 21.17
CA ASN A 424 7.57 -6.73 22.53
C ASN A 424 6.38 -7.10 23.43
N PRO A 425 5.25 -6.36 23.44
CA PRO A 425 4.04 -6.80 24.14
C PRO A 425 3.57 -8.19 23.70
N PHE A 426 3.59 -8.47 22.39
CA PHE A 426 3.22 -9.76 21.83
C PHE A 426 4.13 -10.91 22.33
N LEU A 427 5.45 -10.71 22.32
CA LEU A 427 6.42 -11.68 22.84
C LEU A 427 6.29 -11.90 24.35
N ASN A 428 6.06 -10.84 25.12
CA ASN A 428 5.86 -10.94 26.57
C ASN A 428 4.58 -11.69 26.90
N ALA A 429 3.46 -11.39 26.22
CA ALA A 429 2.22 -12.12 26.41
C ALA A 429 2.41 -13.63 26.15
N LEU A 430 3.21 -14.00 25.15
CA LEU A 430 3.56 -15.40 24.92
C LEU A 430 4.39 -15.98 26.07
N LEU A 431 5.47 -15.31 26.49
CA LEU A 431 6.33 -15.78 27.59
C LEU A 431 5.60 -15.89 28.93
N ASP A 432 4.70 -14.95 29.22
CA ASP A 432 3.88 -14.91 30.43
C ASP A 432 2.84 -16.03 30.43
N SER A 433 2.32 -16.43 29.26
CA SER A 433 1.42 -17.59 29.16
C SER A 433 2.07 -18.90 29.62
N TYR A 434 3.41 -18.98 29.62
CA TYR A 434 4.18 -20.09 30.16
C TYR A 434 4.55 -19.92 31.65
N GLY A 435 4.05 -18.90 32.34
CA GLY A 435 4.44 -18.53 33.71
C GLY A 435 5.67 -17.62 33.79
N GLY A 436 6.03 -16.96 32.69
CA GLY A 436 7.09 -15.93 32.69
C GLY A 436 6.74 -14.68 33.50
N THR A 437 7.78 -13.91 33.84
CA THR A 437 7.69 -12.58 34.46
C THR A 437 8.64 -11.60 33.77
N GLU A 438 8.83 -11.80 32.47
CA GLU A 438 9.82 -11.04 31.69
C GLU A 438 9.42 -9.57 31.66
N LYS A 439 10.40 -8.69 31.92
CA LYS A 439 10.13 -7.26 31.88
C LYS A 439 9.94 -6.80 30.44
N GLU A 440 8.99 -5.88 30.28
CA GLU A 440 8.77 -5.22 29.00
C GLU A 440 10.03 -4.53 28.51
N ARG A 441 10.33 -4.72 27.23
CA ARG A 441 11.42 -4.06 26.53
C ARG A 441 10.83 -3.07 25.57
N THR A 442 11.49 -1.95 25.39
CA THR A 442 11.14 -1.00 24.35
C THR A 442 11.84 -1.42 23.06
N TRP A 443 11.13 -1.35 21.93
CA TRP A 443 11.77 -1.49 20.62
C TRP A 443 12.40 -0.14 20.23
N PRO A 444 13.73 -0.04 20.02
CA PRO A 444 14.38 1.22 19.65
C PRO A 444 13.83 1.79 18.35
N GLY A 445 13.52 3.08 18.32
CA GLY A 445 12.92 3.74 17.15
C GLY A 445 13.74 3.59 15.87
N ASN A 446 15.08 3.51 15.99
CA ASN A 446 16.04 3.34 14.90
C ASN A 446 16.41 1.89 14.57
N ASP A 447 15.83 0.90 15.26
CA ASP A 447 16.11 -0.51 14.94
C ASP A 447 15.10 -1.04 13.91
N TYR A 448 15.59 -1.24 12.70
CA TYR A 448 14.85 -1.86 11.59
C TYR A 448 15.44 -3.21 11.18
N ASP A 449 16.53 -3.65 11.82
CA ASP A 449 17.33 -4.78 11.34
C ASP A 449 17.13 -6.06 12.15
N THR A 450 16.76 -5.95 13.43
CA THR A 450 16.59 -7.12 14.32
C THR A 450 15.44 -8.02 13.86
N ILE A 451 15.70 -9.34 13.84
CA ILE A 451 14.69 -10.37 13.60
C ILE A 451 14.47 -11.15 14.91
N TRP A 452 13.23 -11.17 15.38
CA TRP A 452 12.85 -12.03 16.49
C TRP A 452 12.43 -13.41 16.00
N THR A 453 12.91 -14.44 16.68
CA THR A 453 12.59 -15.83 16.38
C THR A 453 11.88 -16.46 17.56
N VAL A 454 10.70 -17.00 17.30
CA VAL A 454 9.93 -17.81 18.24
C VAL A 454 9.90 -19.24 17.73
N ARG A 455 10.26 -20.21 18.57
CA ARG A 455 10.20 -21.65 18.26
C ARG A 455 9.39 -22.39 19.30
N ILE A 456 8.48 -23.24 18.83
CA ILE A 456 7.77 -24.19 19.67
C ILE A 456 8.07 -25.60 19.15
N ASP A 457 8.64 -26.43 20.01
CA ASP A 457 9.07 -27.78 19.64
C ASP A 457 7.89 -28.79 19.53
N SER A 458 8.21 -30.07 19.36
CA SER A 458 7.21 -31.14 19.18
C SER A 458 6.39 -31.44 20.43
N VAL A 459 6.83 -31.01 21.61
CA VAL A 459 6.13 -31.23 22.87
C VAL A 459 5.50 -29.96 23.43
N GLY A 460 5.84 -28.79 22.87
CA GLY A 460 5.26 -27.49 23.23
C GLY A 460 6.21 -26.59 24.02
N ASN A 461 7.50 -26.93 24.12
CA ASN A 461 8.47 -26.03 24.76
C ASN A 461 8.76 -24.84 23.86
N LEU A 462 8.85 -23.67 24.48
CA LEU A 462 9.05 -22.39 23.81
C LEU A 462 10.50 -21.94 23.89
N THR A 463 11.03 -21.40 22.80
CA THR A 463 12.25 -20.58 22.78
C THR A 463 11.97 -19.27 22.06
N VAL A 464 12.42 -18.15 22.63
CA VAL A 464 12.34 -16.82 22.04
C VAL A 464 13.73 -16.21 22.03
N GLU A 465 14.20 -15.76 20.87
CA GLU A 465 15.53 -15.16 20.69
C GLU A 465 15.54 -14.07 19.62
N ASN A 466 16.59 -13.24 19.58
CA ASN A 466 16.79 -12.19 18.57
C ASN A 466 18.20 -12.23 17.94
N ASP A 467 18.76 -13.44 17.81
CA ASP A 467 20.13 -13.66 17.31
C ASP A 467 20.28 -13.38 15.80
N LEU A 468 19.18 -13.15 15.07
CA LEU A 468 19.19 -12.90 13.62
C LEU A 468 18.96 -11.42 13.31
N CYS A 469 19.50 -10.97 12.18
CA CYS A 469 19.16 -9.67 11.59
C CYS A 469 19.05 -9.71 10.06
N GLU A 470 18.34 -8.73 9.48
CA GLU A 470 18.21 -8.56 8.04
C GLU A 470 19.57 -8.23 7.40
N GLY A 471 20.49 -7.61 8.16
CA GLY A 471 21.86 -7.28 7.74
C GLY A 471 21.91 -6.16 6.72
N ILE A 472 20.97 -5.21 6.82
CA ILE A 472 20.87 -4.00 5.99
C ILE A 472 21.31 -2.81 6.83
N ASP A 473 22.25 -2.01 6.30
CA ASP A 473 22.67 -0.77 6.96
C ASP A 473 21.65 0.35 6.74
N SER A 474 20.74 0.54 7.71
CA SER A 474 19.73 1.63 7.66
C SER A 474 20.33 3.01 7.45
N THR A 475 21.57 3.26 7.90
CA THR A 475 22.21 4.59 7.79
C THR A 475 22.75 4.87 6.39
N LYS A 476 22.77 3.86 5.52
CA LYS A 476 23.27 3.93 4.14
C LYS A 476 22.18 3.75 3.10
N LEU A 477 20.93 3.53 3.52
CA LEU A 477 19.80 3.49 2.60
C LEU A 477 19.60 4.86 1.94
N PRO A 478 19.40 4.91 0.61
CA PRO A 478 19.15 6.17 -0.07
C PRO A 478 17.87 6.84 0.43
N GLU A 479 17.90 8.17 0.58
CA GLU A 479 16.73 8.96 0.99
C GLU A 479 15.64 8.97 -0.09
N MET A 480 16.03 8.89 -1.37
CA MET A 480 15.10 8.83 -2.51
C MET A 480 14.70 7.39 -2.81
N ALA A 481 13.47 7.18 -3.27
CA ALA A 481 12.99 5.84 -3.64
C ALA A 481 13.77 5.30 -4.86
N PRO A 482 13.94 3.98 -5.00
CA PRO A 482 14.59 3.39 -6.17
C PRO A 482 13.81 3.76 -7.44
N LEU A 483 14.51 4.23 -8.48
CA LEU A 483 13.92 4.58 -9.77
C LEU A 483 14.12 3.41 -10.74
N PHE A 484 13.00 2.94 -11.29
CA PHE A 484 12.94 1.84 -12.26
C PHE A 484 12.54 2.36 -13.63
#